data_AF-A0A662TXA3-F1
#
_entry.id   AF-A0A662TXA3-F1
#
_cell.length_a   1.000
_cell.length_b   1.000
_cell.length_c   1.000
_cell.angle_alpha   90.00
_cell.angle_beta   90.00
_cell.angle_gamma   90.00
#
_symmetry.space_group_name_H-M   'P 1'
#
loop_
_entity.id
_entity.type
_entity.pdbx_description
1 polymer ?
#
loop_
_entity_poly.entity_id
_entity_poly.type
_entity_poly.pdbx_seq_one_letter_code
_entity_poly.pdbx_strand_id
1 'polypeptide(L)'
;MPNGYRIHRDQIVRLGEGDRQSPHLYRVVTVTDTQGQDARILADQIDLPVEQVCALRTYRWTVETTFRWFKQQLHEFRTCNYKSYFPSWIMGGALWPHPSG
;
A
#
# COMPACT_ATOMS: atom_id res chain seq x y z
N MET A 1 -26.79 4.16 -3.43
CA MET A 1 -26.26 3.25 -2.40
C MET A 1 -25.46 4.06 -1.38
N PRO A 2 -25.40 3.65 -0.11
CA PRO A 2 -25.04 4.52 1.03
C PRO A 2 -23.62 5.13 0.98
N ASN A 3 -22.74 4.59 0.15
CA ASN A 3 -21.32 4.87 0.05
C ASN A 3 -20.90 5.39 -1.35
N GLY A 4 -21.87 5.66 -2.23
CA GLY A 4 -21.64 6.27 -3.55
C GLY A 4 -20.93 5.39 -4.58
N TYR A 5 -20.60 4.14 -4.24
CA TYR A 5 -20.13 3.14 -5.19
C TYR A 5 -21.30 2.61 -6.04
N ARG A 6 -21.04 2.41 -7.33
CA ARG A 6 -21.92 1.66 -8.23
C ARG A 6 -21.36 0.27 -8.43
N ILE A 7 -22.10 -0.75 -8.03
CA ILE A 7 -21.68 -2.15 -8.16
C ILE A 7 -22.06 -2.66 -9.55
N HIS A 8 -21.09 -3.21 -10.26
CA HIS A 8 -21.29 -3.85 -11.57
C HIS A 8 -21.31 -5.37 -11.47
N ARG A 9 -20.45 -5.91 -10.60
CA ARG A 9 -20.31 -7.35 -10.43
C ARG A 9 -19.90 -7.68 -9.02
N ASP A 10 -20.48 -8.75 -8.50
CA ASP A 10 -20.16 -9.29 -7.18
C ASP A 10 -20.16 -10.82 -7.29
N GLN A 11 -19.01 -11.44 -7.04
CA GLN A 11 -18.81 -12.87 -7.27
C GLN A 11 -17.84 -13.47 -6.26
N ILE A 12 -18.16 -14.69 -5.80
CA ILE A 12 -17.24 -15.53 -5.05
C ILE A 12 -16.42 -16.34 -6.06
N VAL A 13 -15.10 -16.39 -5.87
CA VAL A 13 -14.14 -17.01 -6.78
C VAL A 13 -13.11 -17.82 -6.01
N ARG A 14 -12.49 -18.78 -6.69
CA ARG A 14 -11.18 -19.32 -6.31
C ARG A 14 -10.12 -18.68 -7.16
N LEU A 15 -8.98 -18.34 -6.55
CA LEU A 15 -7.84 -17.79 -7.28
C LEU A 15 -6.95 -18.92 -7.79
N GLY A 16 -6.37 -18.74 -8.97
CA GLY A 16 -5.52 -19.74 -9.61
C GLY A 16 -6.29 -20.77 -10.44
N GLU A 17 -5.54 -21.62 -11.14
CA GLU A 17 -6.05 -22.61 -12.09
C GLU A 17 -5.34 -23.95 -11.89
N GLY A 18 -6.06 -25.05 -12.11
CA GLY A 18 -5.54 -26.41 -11.98
C GLY A 18 -4.93 -26.66 -10.60
N ASP A 19 -3.71 -27.19 -10.59
CA ASP A 19 -2.96 -27.53 -9.37
C ASP A 19 -2.52 -26.29 -8.55
N ARG A 20 -2.51 -25.10 -9.16
CA ARG A 20 -2.17 -23.83 -8.49
C ARG A 20 -3.40 -23.10 -7.95
N GLN A 21 -4.56 -23.75 -7.91
CA GLN A 21 -5.76 -23.16 -7.36
C GLN A 21 -5.65 -23.04 -5.84
N SER A 22 -5.92 -21.84 -5.32
CA SER A 22 -6.01 -21.60 -3.88
C SER A 22 -7.16 -22.41 -3.28
N PRO A 23 -6.95 -23.06 -2.12
CA PRO A 23 -8.03 -23.74 -1.42
C PRO A 23 -9.06 -22.75 -0.83
N HIS A 24 -8.70 -21.47 -0.71
CA HIS A 24 -9.54 -20.43 -0.12
C HIS A 24 -10.48 -19.80 -1.16
N LEU A 25 -11.69 -19.45 -0.70
CA LEU A 25 -12.64 -18.65 -1.45
C LEU A 25 -12.37 -17.17 -1.21
N TYR A 26 -12.52 -16.38 -2.25
CA TYR A 26 -12.40 -14.93 -2.20
C TYR A 26 -13.61 -14.30 -2.84
N ARG A 27 -13.92 -13.06 -2.46
CA ARG A 27 -14.94 -12.25 -3.12
C ARG A 27 -14.27 -11.24 -4.03
N VAL A 28 -14.77 -11.14 -5.25
CA VAL A 28 -14.36 -10.13 -6.22
C VAL A 28 -15.55 -9.23 -6.51
N VAL A 29 -15.36 -7.94 -6.29
CA VAL A 29 -16.35 -6.92 -6.56
C VAL A 29 -15.80 -5.95 -7.60
N THR A 30 -16.52 -5.77 -8.70
CA THR A 30 -16.24 -4.73 -9.71
C THR A 30 -17.19 -3.57 -9.48
N VAL A 31 -16.65 -2.38 -9.27
CA VAL A 31 -17.40 -1.18 -8.91
C VAL A 31 -16.89 0.04 -9.67
N THR A 32 -17.74 1.03 -9.87
CA THR A 32 -17.29 2.41 -10.12
C THR A 32 -17.33 3.18 -8.80
N ASP A 33 -16.23 3.84 -8.45
CA ASP A 33 -16.12 4.70 -7.28
C ASP A 33 -16.90 6.01 -7.45
N THR A 34 -17.07 6.75 -6.36
CA THR A 34 -17.61 8.11 -6.27
C THR A 34 -16.95 9.10 -7.24
N GLN A 35 -15.70 8.85 -7.65
CA GLN A 35 -14.96 9.66 -8.62
C GLN A 35 -15.17 9.22 -10.08
N GLY A 36 -16.07 8.28 -10.34
CA GLY A 36 -16.31 7.74 -11.69
C GLY A 36 -15.25 6.75 -12.17
N GLN A 37 -14.37 6.30 -11.28
CA GLN A 37 -13.26 5.39 -11.62
C GLN A 37 -13.65 3.93 -11.40
N ASP A 38 -13.40 3.09 -12.40
CA ASP A 38 -13.63 1.65 -12.27
C ASP A 38 -12.54 0.99 -11.42
N ALA A 39 -12.98 0.15 -10.50
CA ALA A 39 -12.14 -0.56 -9.56
C ALA A 39 -12.59 -2.01 -9.42
N ARG A 40 -11.62 -2.90 -9.23
CA ARG A 40 -11.85 -4.30 -8.87
C ARG A 40 -11.27 -4.55 -7.48
N ILE A 41 -12.12 -4.97 -6.56
CA ILE A 41 -11.79 -5.23 -5.16
C ILE A 41 -11.75 -6.74 -4.97
N LEU A 42 -10.61 -7.26 -4.53
CA LEU A 42 -10.46 -8.63 -4.08
C LEU A 42 -10.48 -8.63 -2.54
N ALA A 43 -11.39 -9.39 -1.95
CA ALA A 43 -11.55 -9.48 -0.51
C ALA A 43 -11.54 -10.93 -0.05
N ASP A 44 -10.86 -11.18 1.06
CA ASP A 44 -10.94 -12.44 1.81
C ASP A 44 -12.26 -12.55 2.58
N GLN A 45 -12.78 -11.41 3.04
CA GLN A 45 -14.00 -11.32 3.83
C GLN A 45 -15.25 -11.48 2.94
N ILE A 46 -15.69 -12.72 2.78
CA ILE A 46 -16.86 -13.08 1.98
C ILE A 46 -18.19 -12.76 2.67
N ASP A 47 -18.21 -12.80 4.02
CA ASP A 47 -19.41 -12.68 4.84
C ASP A 47 -19.89 -11.23 5.06
N LEU A 48 -19.06 -10.23 4.75
CA LEU A 48 -19.45 -8.84 4.90
C LEU A 48 -20.35 -8.37 3.75
N PRO A 49 -21.27 -7.43 3.99
CA PRO A 49 -21.96 -6.75 2.91
C PRO A 49 -20.96 -6.08 1.95
N VAL A 50 -21.26 -6.10 0.65
CA VAL A 50 -20.42 -5.50 -0.39
C VAL A 50 -20.12 -4.03 -0.10
N GLU A 51 -21.08 -3.32 0.51
CA GLU A 51 -20.94 -1.92 0.89
C GLU A 51 -19.84 -1.72 1.96
N GLN A 52 -19.73 -2.65 2.90
CA GLN A 52 -18.69 -2.61 3.92
C GLN A 52 -17.32 -2.95 3.33
N VAL A 53 -17.26 -3.90 2.39
CA VAL A 53 -16.04 -4.21 1.63
C VAL A 53 -15.56 -2.98 0.86
N CYS A 54 -16.46 -2.25 0.20
CA CYS A 54 -16.13 -0.98 -0.45
C CYS A 54 -15.67 0.08 0.54
N ALA A 55 -16.33 0.22 1.69
CA ALA A 55 -15.94 1.19 2.72
C ALA A 55 -14.54 0.91 3.28
N LEU A 56 -14.18 -0.36 3.51
CA LEU A 56 -12.84 -0.77 3.92
C LEU A 56 -11.76 -0.32 2.93
N ARG A 57 -12.04 -0.41 1.62
CA ARG A 57 -11.14 0.12 0.59
C ARG A 57 -10.96 1.63 0.72
N THR A 58 -12.04 2.38 0.94
CA THR A 58 -11.99 3.83 1.14
C THR A 58 -11.14 4.17 2.37
N TYR A 59 -11.38 3.51 3.51
CA TYR A 59 -10.62 3.75 4.73
C TYR A 59 -9.11 3.51 4.55
N ARG A 60 -8.71 2.42 3.87
CA ARG A 60 -7.30 2.14 3.57
C ARG A 60 -6.66 3.30 2.81
N TRP A 61 -7.33 3.81 1.78
CA TRP A 61 -6.83 4.92 0.98
C TRP A 61 -6.75 6.22 1.79
N THR A 62 -7.77 6.52 2.61
CA THR A 62 -7.77 7.70 3.48
C THR A 62 -6.58 7.67 4.44
N VAL A 63 -6.32 6.53 5.07
CA VAL A 63 -5.17 6.35 5.97
C VAL A 63 -3.85 6.58 5.22
N GLU A 64 -3.67 5.95 4.06
CA GLU A 64 -2.46 6.12 3.24
C GLU A 64 -2.24 7.58 2.82
N THR A 65 -3.29 8.25 2.36
CA THR A 65 -3.25 9.66 1.93
C THR A 65 -2.94 10.59 3.10
N THR A 66 -3.58 10.37 4.25
CA THR A 66 -3.37 11.16 5.47
C THR A 66 -1.91 11.04 5.93
N PHE A 67 -1.36 9.83 5.99
CA PHE A 67 0.05 9.63 6.34
C PHE A 67 1.01 10.20 5.29
N ARG A 68 0.68 10.15 4.00
CA ARG A 68 1.48 10.80 2.95
C ARG A 68 1.54 12.31 3.18
N TRP A 69 0.40 12.93 3.46
CA TRP A 69 0.33 14.36 3.76
C TRP A 69 1.12 14.71 5.02
N PHE A 70 0.95 13.97 6.12
CA PHE A 70 1.73 14.20 7.34
C PHE A 70 3.24 14.13 7.10
N LYS A 71 3.72 13.16 6.31
CA LYS A 71 5.14 13.06 5.96
C LYS A 71 5.62 14.26 5.14
N GLN A 72 4.82 14.75 4.20
CA GLN A 72 5.16 15.95 3.41
C GLN A 72 5.26 17.19 4.31
N GLN A 73 4.27 17.41 5.18
CA GLN A 73 4.29 18.53 6.13
C GLN A 73 5.51 18.46 7.07
N LEU A 74 5.81 17.28 7.62
CA LEU A 74 6.97 17.09 8.50
C LEU A 74 8.33 17.13 7.77
N HIS A 75 8.36 16.81 6.47
CA HIS A 75 9.56 16.97 5.64
C HIS A 75 9.84 18.43 5.30
N GLU A 76 8.81 19.25 5.10
CA GLU A 76 8.99 20.70 4.90
C GLU A 76 9.51 21.39 6.18
N PHE A 77 9.19 20.84 7.36
CA PHE A 77 9.80 21.23 8.65
C PHE A 77 11.24 20.70 8.88
N ARG A 78 11.84 19.93 7.95
CA ARG A 78 13.17 19.30 8.09
C ARG A 78 14.33 20.06 7.42
N THR A 79 14.25 21.37 7.27
CA THR A 79 15.45 22.19 6.99
C THR A 79 16.30 22.50 8.23
N CYS A 80 15.88 22.04 9.42
CA CYS A 80 16.77 22.00 10.59
C CYS A 80 17.69 20.77 10.54
N ASN A 81 18.74 20.87 9.73
CA ASN A 81 20.08 20.30 9.93
C ASN A 81 20.19 18.99 10.75
N TYR A 82 19.65 17.88 10.28
CA TYR A 82 20.12 16.56 10.71
C TYR A 82 21.41 16.25 9.95
N LYS A 83 22.55 16.70 10.48
CA LYS A 83 23.85 16.13 10.09
C LYS A 83 23.84 14.68 10.51
N SER A 84 23.54 13.80 9.57
CA SER A 84 23.88 12.39 9.70
C SER A 84 25.40 12.32 9.95
N TYR A 85 25.78 11.94 11.17
CA TYR A 85 27.13 11.44 11.45
C TYR A 85 27.29 10.13 10.68
N PHE A 86 27.60 10.24 9.38
CA PHE A 86 28.25 9.16 8.65
C PHE A 86 29.74 9.34 8.89
N PRO A 87 30.37 8.49 9.71
CA PRO A 87 31.78 8.62 9.97
C PRO A 87 32.55 8.28 8.68
N SER A 88 33.52 9.12 8.34
CA SER A 88 34.21 9.16 7.04
C SER A 88 35.05 7.92 6.69
N TRP A 89 35.13 6.91 7.58
CA TRP A 89 35.92 5.69 7.38
C TRP A 89 35.23 4.63 6.51
N ILE A 90 33.95 4.81 6.14
CA ILE A 90 33.21 3.86 5.29
C ILE A 90 33.35 4.17 3.78
N MET A 91 33.83 5.37 3.40
CA MET A 91 33.98 5.78 2.01
C MET A 91 35.43 6.15 1.69
N GLY A 92 36.37 5.22 1.91
CA GLY A 92 37.79 5.42 1.63
C GLY A 92 38.48 4.12 1.25
N GLY A 93 38.20 3.61 0.06
CA GLY A 93 39.03 2.59 -0.57
C GLY A 93 40.41 3.15 -0.94
N ALA A 94 41.44 2.36 -0.63
CA ALA A 94 42.86 2.48 -1.00
C ALA A 94 43.71 3.53 -0.27
N LEU A 95 44.58 3.06 0.64
CA LEU A 95 46.04 2.90 0.41
C LEU A 95 46.73 2.64 1.77
N TRP A 96 47.15 1.41 2.03
CA TRP A 96 48.03 1.09 3.15
C TRP A 96 49.50 1.34 2.76
N PRO A 97 50.26 2.19 3.45
CA PRO A 97 51.69 1.97 3.62
C PRO A 97 51.93 1.32 4.99
N HIS A 98 52.62 0.18 5.00
CA HIS A 98 53.19 -0.41 6.21
C HIS A 98 54.28 0.53 6.78
N PRO A 99 54.35 0.74 8.09
CA PRO A 99 55.52 1.36 8.70
C PRO A 99 56.66 0.33 8.75
N SER A 100 57.72 0.64 8.01
CA SER A 100 59.05 0.05 8.17
C SER A 100 59.63 0.41 9.53
N GLY A 101 59.94 -0.62 10.31
CA GLY A 101 60.86 -0.62 11.45
C GLY A 101 61.82 -1.78 11.28
#